data_AF-X7EE18-F1
#
_entry.id   AF-X7EE18-F1
#
_cell.length_a   1.000
_cell.length_b   1.000
_cell.length_c   1.000
_cell.angle_alpha   90.00
_cell.angle_beta   90.00
_cell.angle_gamma   90.00
#
_symmetry.space_group_name_H-M   'P 1'
#
loop_
_entity.id
_entity.type
_entity.pdbx_description
1 polymer ?
#
loop_
_entity_poly.entity_id
_entity_poly.type
_entity_poly.pdbx_seq_one_letter_code
_entity_poly.pdbx_strand_id
1 'polypeptide(L)'
;MAAPLPAAAQNIEWIGTVPLVEEAREGFELRLRTDRADDKLGQAGVMRGICNHFLPAAVPLVRERTVVTKPEFVALTIVTRSWEMVLGAGGRWQATYDIEDLSCGREQSASARWSGDPMFLTR
;
A
#
# COMPACT_ATOMS: atom_id res chain seq x y z
N MET A 1 9.15 13.31 -11.25
CA MET A 1 7.88 12.93 -11.92
C MET A 1 7.46 11.58 -11.38
N ALA A 2 6.18 11.37 -11.07
CA ALA A 2 5.69 10.07 -10.61
C ALA A 2 5.88 9.01 -11.70
N ALA A 3 6.32 7.80 -11.33
CA ALA A 3 6.40 6.68 -12.26
C ALA A 3 4.99 6.31 -12.74
N PRO A 4 4.77 5.90 -14.01
CA PRO A 4 3.45 5.44 -14.43
C PRO A 4 2.99 4.23 -13.61
N LEU A 5 1.70 4.17 -13.30
CA LEU A 5 1.12 3.01 -12.61
C LEU A 5 1.20 1.76 -13.51
N PRO A 6 1.51 0.58 -12.94
CA PRO A 6 1.35 -0.69 -13.65
C PRO A 6 -0.08 -0.85 -14.19
N ALA A 7 -0.25 -1.54 -15.32
CA ALA A 7 -1.59 -1.75 -15.89
C ALA A 7 -2.55 -2.49 -14.94
N ALA A 8 -2.02 -3.38 -14.09
CA ALA A 8 -2.80 -4.06 -13.04
C ALA A 8 -3.24 -3.14 -11.89
N ALA A 9 -2.72 -1.91 -11.83
CA ALA A 9 -2.95 -0.92 -10.79
C ALA A 9 -3.84 0.25 -11.25
N GLN A 10 -4.61 0.07 -12.33
CA GLN A 10 -5.57 1.09 -12.78
C GLN A 10 -6.71 1.22 -11.77
N ASN A 11 -7.09 2.47 -11.45
CA ASN A 11 -8.11 2.84 -10.45
C ASN A 11 -7.68 2.68 -8.98
N ILE A 12 -6.38 2.76 -8.69
CA ILE A 12 -5.91 2.88 -7.31
C ILE A 12 -6.01 4.34 -6.83
N GLU A 13 -6.68 4.53 -5.71
CA GLU A 13 -6.89 5.82 -5.05
C GLU A 13 -6.07 5.92 -3.77
N TRP A 14 -5.43 7.06 -3.52
CA TRP A 14 -4.80 7.36 -2.24
C TRP A 14 -5.85 7.86 -1.24
N ILE A 15 -6.05 7.13 -0.15
CA ILE A 15 -7.08 7.42 0.85
C ILE A 15 -6.52 7.94 2.17
N GLY A 16 -5.22 7.78 2.43
CA GLY A 16 -4.61 8.35 3.63
C GLY A 16 -3.14 8.00 3.83
N THR A 17 -2.54 8.66 4.81
CA THR A 17 -1.17 8.38 5.25
C THR A 17 -1.11 8.45 6.77
N VAL A 18 -0.42 7.50 7.39
CA VAL A 18 -0.32 7.43 8.86
C VAL A 18 1.15 7.36 9.25
N PRO A 19 1.65 8.26 10.12
CA PRO A 19 3.03 8.17 10.59
C PRO A 19 3.23 6.89 11.41
N LEU A 20 4.37 6.23 11.21
CA LEU A 20 4.78 5.03 11.93
C LEU A 20 6.14 5.28 12.58
N VAL A 21 6.33 4.77 13.80
CA VAL A 21 7.61 4.77 14.49
C VAL A 21 7.83 3.36 15.00
N GLU A 22 8.82 2.66 14.43
CA GLU A 22 9.13 1.26 14.72
C GLU A 22 10.60 1.11 15.06
N GLU A 23 10.94 0.56 16.22
CA GLU A 23 12.33 0.23 16.61
C GLU A 23 13.34 1.37 16.35
N ALA A 24 12.94 2.61 16.67
CA ALA A 24 13.71 3.85 16.44
C ALA A 24 13.90 4.27 14.97
N ARG A 25 13.24 3.61 14.03
CA ARG A 25 13.09 4.05 12.63
C ARG A 25 11.77 4.79 12.46
N GLU A 26 11.81 5.89 11.74
CA GLU A 26 10.59 6.60 11.34
C GLU A 26 10.12 6.10 9.97
N GLY A 27 8.81 6.01 9.80
CA GLY A 27 8.21 5.62 8.52
C GLY A 27 6.76 6.06 8.44
N PHE A 28 6.04 5.52 7.48
CA PHE A 28 4.61 5.77 7.38
C PHE A 28 3.88 4.65 6.65
N GLU A 29 2.60 4.50 6.96
CA GLU A 29 1.68 3.69 6.19
C GLU A 29 1.08 4.54 5.07
N LEU A 30 1.23 4.10 3.83
CA LEU A 30 0.51 4.62 2.67
C LEU A 30 -0.73 3.76 2.43
N ARG A 31 -1.91 4.33 2.67
CA ARG A 31 -3.19 3.64 2.51
C ARG A 31 -3.81 3.96 1.17
N LEU A 32 -4.02 2.92 0.38
CA LEU A 32 -4.62 3.00 -0.94
C LEU A 32 -5.87 2.12 -1.02
N ARG A 33 -6.76 2.49 -1.93
CA ARG A 33 -7.99 1.77 -2.24
C ARG A 33 -8.06 1.37 -3.70
N THR A 34 -8.65 0.21 -3.97
CA THR A 34 -9.06 -0.24 -5.31
C THR A 34 -10.52 -0.69 -5.29
N ASP A 35 -11.22 -0.51 -6.40
CA ASP A 35 -12.60 -0.98 -6.54
C ASP A 35 -12.67 -2.48 -6.85
N ARG A 36 -11.60 -3.02 -7.42
CA ARG A 36 -11.52 -4.43 -7.81
C ARG A 36 -10.34 -5.11 -7.20
N ALA A 37 -10.55 -6.39 -7.07
CA ALA A 37 -9.72 -7.25 -6.31
C ALA A 37 -9.06 -8.18 -7.36
N ASP A 38 -7.74 -8.07 -7.50
CA ASP A 38 -6.96 -8.67 -8.60
C ASP A 38 -5.68 -9.29 -8.03
N ASP A 39 -5.47 -10.57 -8.32
CA ASP A 39 -4.31 -11.33 -7.85
C ASP A 39 -2.98 -10.72 -8.33
N LYS A 40 -2.99 -10.02 -9.47
CA LYS A 40 -1.81 -9.32 -10.01
C LYS A 40 -1.36 -8.17 -9.12
N LEU A 41 -2.25 -7.58 -8.31
CA LEU A 41 -1.88 -6.53 -7.35
C LEU A 41 -0.87 -7.03 -6.32
N GLY A 42 -0.92 -8.31 -5.95
CA GLY A 42 0.04 -8.90 -5.00
C GLY A 42 1.42 -9.18 -5.57
N GLN A 43 1.64 -8.99 -6.88
CA GLN A 43 2.94 -9.22 -7.49
C GLN A 43 3.93 -8.14 -7.03
N ALA A 44 5.12 -8.55 -6.58
CA ALA A 44 6.15 -7.63 -6.05
C ALA A 44 6.48 -6.47 -6.99
N GLY A 45 6.55 -6.73 -8.31
CA GLY A 45 6.79 -5.67 -9.31
C GLY A 45 5.65 -4.65 -9.42
N VAL A 46 4.40 -5.11 -9.24
CA VAL A 46 3.22 -4.24 -9.26
C VAL A 46 3.17 -3.39 -7.98
N MET A 47 3.32 -4.02 -6.81
CA MET A 47 3.37 -3.32 -5.51
C MET A 47 4.47 -2.26 -5.46
N ARG A 48 5.69 -2.60 -5.90
CA ARG A 48 6.79 -1.65 -6.01
C ARG A 48 6.49 -0.50 -6.98
N GLY A 49 5.90 -0.80 -8.14
CA GLY A 49 5.49 0.22 -9.11
C GLY A 49 4.46 1.20 -8.54
N ILE A 50 3.47 0.69 -7.81
CA ILE A 50 2.48 1.50 -7.09
C ILE A 50 3.17 2.36 -6.02
N CYS A 51 4.04 1.75 -5.22
CA CYS A 51 4.80 2.44 -4.18
C CYS A 51 5.58 3.62 -4.78
N ASN A 52 6.35 3.39 -5.85
CA ASN A 52 7.13 4.42 -6.54
C ASN A 52 6.28 5.52 -7.19
N HIS A 53 5.03 5.22 -7.55
CA HIS A 53 4.10 6.23 -8.09
C HIS A 53 3.72 7.26 -7.02
N PHE A 54 3.33 6.79 -5.83
CA PHE A 54 2.77 7.64 -4.78
C PHE A 54 3.83 8.21 -3.82
N LEU A 55 4.96 7.52 -3.63
CA LEU A 55 5.99 7.90 -2.65
C LEU A 55 6.48 9.35 -2.79
N PRO A 56 6.77 9.88 -4.00
CA PRO A 56 7.25 11.26 -4.16
C PRO A 56 6.29 12.33 -3.64
N ALA A 57 4.98 12.04 -3.63
CA ALA A 57 3.96 12.94 -3.09
C ALA A 57 3.70 12.70 -1.59
N ALA A 58 3.81 11.45 -1.14
CA ALA A 58 3.57 11.08 0.26
C ALA A 58 4.67 11.58 1.21
N VAL A 59 5.95 11.47 0.82
CA VAL A 59 7.07 11.85 1.69
C VAL A 59 7.02 13.33 2.12
N PRO A 60 6.82 14.32 1.22
CA PRO A 60 6.67 15.71 1.64
C PRO A 60 5.46 15.92 2.56
N LEU A 61 4.31 15.33 2.22
CA LEU A 61 3.08 15.48 3.00
C LEU A 61 3.26 14.99 4.44
N VAL A 62 3.91 13.84 4.63
CA VAL A 62 4.18 13.27 5.96
C VAL A 62 5.12 14.17 6.75
N ARG A 63 6.19 14.66 6.12
CA ARG A 63 7.17 15.54 6.77
C ARG A 63 6.57 16.89 7.18
N GLU A 64 5.61 17.40 6.43
CA GLU A 64 4.94 18.67 6.73
C GLU A 64 3.85 18.55 7.80
N ARG A 65 3.18 17.39 7.87
CA ARG A 65 1.94 17.24 8.67
C ARG A 65 2.08 16.33 9.88
N THR A 66 3.24 15.71 10.10
CA THR A 66 3.43 14.72 11.16
C THR A 66 4.76 14.94 11.89
N VAL A 67 5.01 14.13 12.92
CA VAL A 67 6.28 14.13 13.66
C VAL A 67 7.44 13.45 12.90
N VAL A 68 7.14 12.74 11.82
CA VAL A 68 8.13 12.00 11.03
C VAL A 68 8.93 12.98 10.18
N THR A 69 10.21 13.15 10.51
CA THR A 69 11.09 14.13 9.86
C THR A 69 11.89 13.52 8.72
N LYS A 70 12.29 12.25 8.87
CA LYS A 70 13.08 11.51 7.90
C LYS A 70 12.54 10.07 7.80
N PRO A 71 11.49 9.85 7.00
CA PRO A 71 10.95 8.50 6.84
C PRO A 71 11.97 7.60 6.15
N GLU A 72 12.30 6.48 6.80
CA GLU A 72 13.25 5.46 6.35
C GLU A 72 12.55 4.27 5.69
N PHE A 73 11.25 4.10 5.93
CA PHE A 73 10.45 3.02 5.35
C PHE A 73 9.02 3.47 5.04
N VAL A 74 8.37 2.74 4.15
CA VAL A 74 6.95 2.89 3.82
C VAL A 74 6.26 1.53 3.89
N ALA A 75 5.15 1.46 4.63
CA ALA A 75 4.24 0.33 4.61
C ALA A 75 3.10 0.65 3.63
N LEU A 76 3.08 -0.01 2.48
CA LEU A 76 2.03 0.10 1.50
C LEU A 76 0.88 -0.83 1.87
N THR A 77 -0.31 -0.29 2.10
CA THR A 77 -1.54 -1.06 2.29
C THR A 77 -2.54 -0.72 1.19
N ILE A 78 -2.97 -1.72 0.43
CA ILE A 78 -4.03 -1.60 -0.58
C ILE A 78 -5.22 -2.43 -0.11
N VAL A 79 -6.39 -1.81 -0.02
CA VAL A 79 -7.65 -2.50 0.31
C VAL A 79 -8.67 -2.33 -0.79
N THR A 80 -9.55 -3.32 -0.93
CA THR A 80 -10.75 -3.13 -1.75
C THR A 80 -11.79 -2.30 -1.01
N ARG A 81 -12.66 -1.59 -1.72
CA ARG A 81 -13.79 -0.86 -1.10
C ARG A 81 -14.66 -1.76 -0.20
N SER A 82 -14.89 -3.01 -0.63
CA SER A 82 -15.63 -4.00 0.16
C SER A 82 -14.94 -4.34 1.48
N TRP A 83 -13.61 -4.32 1.52
CA TRP A 83 -12.83 -4.66 2.72
C TRP A 83 -13.08 -3.66 3.84
N GLU A 84 -13.20 -2.37 3.48
CA GLU A 84 -13.53 -1.29 4.42
C GLU A 84 -14.96 -1.41 4.95
N MET A 85 -15.91 -1.80 4.09
CA MET A 85 -17.34 -1.83 4.42
C MET A 85 -17.78 -3.08 5.16
N VAL A 86 -17.18 -4.24 4.88
CA VAL A 86 -17.68 -5.55 5.31
C VAL A 86 -16.57 -6.33 6.03
N LEU A 87 -16.07 -5.81 7.15
CA LEU A 87 -15.15 -6.46 8.13
C LEU A 87 -14.25 -7.58 7.56
N GLY A 88 -13.52 -7.28 6.47
CA GLY A 88 -12.58 -8.21 5.85
C GLY A 88 -13.05 -8.92 4.56
N ALA A 89 -14.24 -8.65 4.02
CA ALA A 89 -14.68 -9.15 2.71
C ALA A 89 -14.00 -8.37 1.57
N GLY A 90 -13.34 -9.07 0.66
CA GLY A 90 -12.57 -8.51 -0.45
C GLY A 90 -11.08 -8.79 -0.32
N GLY A 91 -10.27 -7.95 -0.97
CA GLY A 91 -8.82 -8.09 -1.01
C GLY A 91 -8.10 -7.05 -0.16
N ARG A 92 -7.00 -7.49 0.47
CA ARG A 92 -6.03 -6.65 1.16
C ARG A 92 -4.62 -7.10 0.77
N TRP A 93 -3.81 -6.17 0.31
CA TRP A 93 -2.39 -6.38 0.00
C TRP A 93 -1.57 -5.44 0.85
N GLN A 94 -0.48 -5.96 1.40
CA GLN A 94 0.46 -5.18 2.18
C GLN A 94 1.88 -5.51 1.78
N ALA A 95 2.71 -4.48 1.69
CA ALA A 95 4.14 -4.66 1.52
C ALA A 95 4.89 -3.51 2.19
N THR A 96 6.02 -3.79 2.81
CA THR A 96 6.88 -2.78 3.42
C THR A 96 8.16 -2.66 2.62
N TYR A 97 8.55 -1.42 2.30
CA TYR A 97 9.77 -1.11 1.57
C TYR A 97 10.64 -0.13 2.35
N ASP A 98 11.96 -0.28 2.23
CA ASP A 98 12.89 0.80 2.58
C ASP A 98 12.71 1.98 1.61
N ILE A 99 12.93 3.20 2.10
CA ILE A 99 12.96 4.41 1.27
C ILE A 99 14.42 4.71 0.91
N GLU A 100 14.74 4.61 -0.38
CA GLU A 100 16.06 4.87 -0.95
C GLU A 100 15.92 5.97 -2.01
N ASP A 101 16.53 7.14 -1.79
CA ASP A 101 16.52 8.27 -2.73
C ASP A 101 15.11 8.65 -3.27
N LEU A 102 14.11 8.70 -2.38
CA LEU A 102 12.70 8.95 -2.71
C LEU A 102 12.04 7.89 -3.61
N SER A 103 12.58 6.68 -3.59
CA SER A 103 12.02 5.50 -4.24
C SER A 103 11.86 4.35 -3.24
N CYS A 104 11.01 3.39 -3.57
CA CYS A 104 10.82 2.17 -2.80
C CYS A 104 11.94 1.18 -3.14
N GLY A 105 12.86 1.03 -2.20
CA GLY A 105 14.07 0.22 -2.25
C GLY A 105 13.82 -1.24 -1.90
N ARG A 106 14.60 -1.83 -1.00
CA ARG A 106 14.43 -3.25 -0.63
C ARG A 106 13.04 -3.53 -0.04
N GLU A 107 12.43 -4.64 -0.46
CA GLU A 107 11.21 -5.17 0.18
C GLU A 107 11.59 -5.86 1.49
N GLN A 108 10.99 -5.43 2.60
CA GLN A 108 11.20 -5.98 3.93
C GLN A 108 10.18 -7.09 4.24
N SER A 109 8.93 -6.92 3.80
CA SER A 109 7.86 -7.90 3.97
C SER A 109 6.77 -7.70 2.93
N ALA A 110 6.04 -8.77 2.63
CA ALA A 110 4.84 -8.73 1.78
C ALA A 110 3.81 -9.74 2.28
N SER A 111 2.54 -9.37 2.25
CA SER A 111 1.42 -10.26 2.51
C SER A 111 0.23 -9.90 1.63
N ALA A 112 -0.50 -10.91 1.19
CA ALA A 112 -1.76 -10.75 0.48
C ALA A 112 -2.81 -11.60 1.19
N ARG A 113 -3.96 -11.00 1.49
CA ARG A 113 -5.11 -11.69 2.06
C ARG A 113 -6.33 -11.40 1.21
N TRP A 114 -7.00 -12.47 0.84
CA TRP A 114 -8.28 -12.43 0.18
C TRP A 114 -9.32 -13.10 1.06
N SER A 115 -10.46 -12.45 1.24
CA SER A 115 -11.65 -13.13 1.75
C SER A 115 -12.77 -12.88 0.76
N GLY A 116 -12.99 -13.88 -0.06
CA GLY A 116 -13.94 -13.84 -1.15
C GLY A 116 -14.10 -15.26 -1.63
N ASP A 117 -14.72 -16.06 -0.78
CA ASP A 117 -15.30 -17.32 -1.20
C ASP A 117 -16.82 -17.24 -0.95
N PRO A 118 -17.64 -17.03 -1.99
CA PRO A 118 -19.06 -17.33 -1.91
C PRO A 118 -19.36 -18.84 -2.01
N MET A 119 -18.39 -19.76 -2.11
CA MET A 119 -18.67 -21.21 -2.19
C MET A 119 -19.01 -21.89 -0.85
N PHE A 120 -19.18 -21.16 0.25
CA PHE A 120 -19.74 -21.71 1.49
C PHE A 120 -21.22 -21.36 1.69
N LEU A 121 -22.04 -21.64 0.66
CA LEU A 121 -23.49 -21.86 0.80
C LEU A 121 -23.92 -23.02 -0.11
N THR A 122 -23.36 -24.21 0.09
CA THR A 122 -24.03 -25.49 -0.20
C THR A 122 -23.17 -26.65 0.28
N ARG A 123 -23.53 -27.22 1.43
CA ARG A 123 -23.74 -28.65 1.60
C ARG A 123 -24.85 -28.87 2.61
#